data_AF-A0A661CKJ6-F1
#
_entry.id   AF-A0A661CKJ6-F1
#
_cell.length_a   1.000
_cell.length_b   1.000
_cell.length_c   1.000
_cell.angle_alpha   90.00
_cell.angle_beta   90.00
_cell.angle_gamma   90.00
#
_symmetry.space_group_name_H-M   'P 1'
#
loop_
_entity.id
_entity.type
_entity.pdbx_description
1 polymer ?
#
loop_
_entity_poly.entity_id
_entity_poly.type
_entity_poly.pdbx_seq_one_letter_code
_entity_poly.pdbx_strand_id
1 'polypeptide(L)' 'MLEDLVEAAYTQQKKPPLTRANRQLAIVRHLWRLAYELKVIPQRRYQHGAKLIDELGRQIGGWLRGQTQ' A
#
# COMPACT_ATOMS: atom_id res chain seq x y z
N MET A 1 -3.64 -7.85 -2.82
CA MET A 1 -3.09 -6.48 -3.01
C MET A 1 -2.40 -6.41 -4.34
N LEU A 2 -1.49 -7.35 -4.60
CA LEU A 2 -0.87 -7.50 -5.90
C LEU A 2 -1.93 -7.69 -6.99
N GLU A 3 -2.93 -8.54 -6.75
CA GLU A 3 -4.02 -8.81 -7.68
C GLU A 3 -4.80 -7.53 -8.01
N ASP A 4 -5.14 -6.73 -6.99
CA ASP A 4 -5.82 -5.45 -7.17
C ASP A 4 -4.97 -4.43 -7.96
N LEU A 5 -3.66 -4.38 -7.72
CA LEU A 5 -2.76 -3.48 -8.45
C LEU A 5 -2.59 -3.92 -9.91
N VAL A 6 -2.51 -5.23 -10.16
CA VAL A 6 -2.49 -5.80 -11.51
C VAL A 6 -3.80 -5.50 -12.22
N GLU A 7 -4.95 -5.73 -11.58
CA GLU A 7 -6.27 -5.39 -12.14
C GLU A 7 -6.35 -3.89 -12.50
N ALA A 8 -5.91 -3.01 -11.60
CA ALA A 8 -5.86 -1.57 -11.83
C ALA A 8 -4.99 -1.17 -13.03
N ALA A 9 -3.94 -1.95 -13.35
CA ALA A 9 -3.07 -1.68 -14.50
C ALA A 9 -3.76 -1.96 -15.84
N TYR A 10 -4.69 -2.93 -15.88
CA TYR A 10 -5.31 -3.39 -17.13
C TYR A 10 -6.77 -2.96 -17.32
N THR A 11 -7.45 -2.49 -16.27
CA THR A 11 -8.83 -2.02 -16.37
C THR A 11 -8.94 -0.53 -16.75
N GLN A 12 -10.05 -0.16 -17.39
CA GLN A 12 -10.43 1.25 -17.57
C GLN A 12 -10.94 1.86 -16.27
N GLN A 13 -11.67 1.08 -15.47
CA GLN A 13 -12.23 1.52 -14.19
C GLN A 13 -11.24 1.24 -13.04
N LYS A 14 -10.18 2.03 -12.93
CA LYS A 14 -9.11 1.76 -11.95
C LYS A 14 -9.49 2.08 -10.50
N LYS A 15 -10.50 2.93 -10.28
CA LYS A 15 -10.86 3.42 -8.94
C LYS A 15 -11.25 2.29 -7.96
N PRO A 16 -12.12 1.33 -8.32
CA PRO A 16 -12.45 0.21 -7.43
C PRO A 16 -11.22 -0.64 -7.01
N PRO A 17 -10.40 -1.20 -7.93
CA PRO A 17 -9.23 -1.98 -7.52
C PRO A 17 -8.20 -1.16 -6.74
N LEU A 18 -7.94 0.10 -7.12
CA LEU A 18 -7.02 0.96 -6.38
C LEU A 18 -7.51 1.25 -4.95
N THR A 19 -8.82 1.39 -4.75
CA THR A 19 -9.41 1.58 -3.41
C THR A 19 -9.22 0.33 -2.55
N ARG A 20 -9.40 -0.87 -3.13
CA ARG A 20 -9.14 -2.14 -2.43
C ARG A 20 -7.66 -2.31 -2.08
N ALA A 21 -6.76 -2.02 -3.03
CA ALA A 21 -5.32 -2.05 -2.81
C ALA A 21 -4.90 -1.09 -1.68
N ASN A 22 -5.44 0.14 -1.66
CA ASN A 22 -5.15 1.12 -0.61
C ASN A 22 -5.63 0.65 0.78
N ARG A 23 -6.81 0.03 0.87
CA ARG A 23 -7.31 -0.57 2.12
C ARG A 23 -6.38 -1.67 2.62
N GLN A 24 -5.94 -2.56 1.74
CA GLN A 24 -5.01 -3.64 2.12
C GLN A 24 -3.64 -3.10 2.53
N LEU A 25 -3.14 -2.05 1.88
CA LEU A 25 -1.89 -1.39 2.29
C LEU A 25 -2.00 -0.79 3.70
N ALA A 26 -3.17 -0.27 4.08
CA ALA A 26 -3.40 0.21 5.44
C ALA A 26 -3.31 -0.93 6.47
N ILE A 27 -3.82 -2.12 6.13
CA ILE A 27 -3.67 -3.34 6.96
C ILE A 27 -2.19 -3.71 7.08
N VAL A 28 -1.45 -3.75 5.97
CA VAL A 28 -0.01 -4.05 5.96
C VAL A 28 0.77 -3.06 6.84
N ARG A 29 0.45 -1.75 6.77
CA ARG A 29 1.07 -0.72 7.62
C ARG A 29 0.86 -1.02 9.10
N HIS A 30 -0.34 -1.46 9.48
CA HIS A 30 -0.65 -1.79 10.87
C HIS A 30 0.09 -3.05 11.33
N LEU A 31 0.07 -4.12 10.52
CA LEU A 31 0.80 -5.36 10.81
C LEU A 31 2.32 -5.13 10.90
N TRP A 32 2.87 -4.26 10.06
CA TRP A 32 4.29 -3.91 10.09
C TRP A 32 4.69 -3.19 11.37
N ARG A 33 3.85 -2.25 11.82
CA ARG A 33 4.03 -1.59 13.12
C ARG A 33 3.92 -2.60 14.27
N LEU A 34 2.94 -3.49 14.23
CA LEU A 34 2.78 -4.52 15.25
C LEU A 34 3.99 -5.46 15.32
N ALA A 35 4.54 -5.87 14.16
CA ALA A 35 5.75 -6.70 14.11
C ALA A 35 6.96 -6.02 14.78
N TYR A 36 7.07 -4.70 14.65
CA TYR A 36 8.09 -3.92 15.35
C TYR A 36 7.82 -3.83 16.86
N GLU A 37 6.58 -3.54 17.26
CA GLU A 37 6.19 -3.46 18.67
C GLU A 37 6.40 -4.80 19.41
N LEU A 38 6.11 -5.92 18.73
CA LEU A 38 6.37 -7.28 19.23
C LEU A 38 7.84 -7.71 19.14
N LYS A 39 8.76 -6.83 18.71
CA LYS A 39 10.19 -7.08 18.57
C LYS A 39 10.54 -8.23 17.59
N VAL A 40 9.63 -8.58 16.68
CA VAL A 40 9.88 -9.59 15.63
C VAL A 40 10.90 -9.08 14.60
N ILE A 41 10.94 -7.75 14.41
CA ILE A 41 11.88 -7.08 13.51
C ILE A 41 12.66 -5.97 14.22
N PRO A 42 13.96 -5.77 13.91
CA PRO A 42 14.75 -4.67 14.46
C PRO A 42 14.36 -3.32 13.84
N GLN A 43 14.61 -2.23 14.57
CA GLN A 43 14.26 -0.86 14.19
C GLN A 43 14.74 -0.47 12.78
N ARG A 44 15.96 -0.85 12.38
CA ARG A 44 16.48 -0.56 11.04
C ARG A 44 15.61 -1.18 9.93
N ARG A 45 15.16 -2.43 10.12
CA ARG A 45 14.26 -3.09 9.17
C ARG A 45 12.90 -2.41 9.18
N TYR A 46 12.35 -2.12 10.37
CA TYR A 46 11.09 -1.40 10.50
C TYR A 46 11.09 -0.08 9.72
N GLN A 47 12.12 0.76 9.90
CA GLN A 47 12.25 2.03 9.19
C GLN A 47 12.32 1.86 7.67
N HIS A 48 13.10 0.89 7.18
CA HIS A 48 13.19 0.62 5.76
C HIS A 48 11.84 0.18 5.19
N GLY A 49 11.18 -0.80 5.82
CA GLY A 49 9.86 -1.28 5.39
C GLY A 49 8.78 -0.18 5.47
N ALA A 50 8.81 0.66 6.50
CA ALA A 50 7.88 1.78 6.63
C ALA A 50 8.02 2.79 5.47
N LYS A 51 9.25 3.09 5.05
CA LYS A 51 9.51 3.95 3.87
C LYS A 51 8.95 3.33 2.58
N LEU A 52 9.14 2.02 2.38
CA LEU A 52 8.61 1.33 1.19
C LEU A 52 7.08 1.29 1.18
N ILE A 53 6.44 1.02 2.32
CA ILE A 53 4.98 1.04 2.48
C ILE A 53 4.41 2.44 2.19
N ASP A 54 5.08 3.47 2.69
CA ASP A 54 4.69 4.87 2.47
C ASP A 54 4.82 5.30 1.00
N GLU A 55 5.93 4.92 0.34
CA GLU A 55 6.15 5.14 -1.09
C GLU A 55 5.08 4.45 -1.94
N LEU A 56 4.75 3.18 -1.65
CA LEU A 56 3.66 2.47 -2.33
C LEU A 56 2.31 3.19 -2.14
N GLY A 57 2.06 3.74 -0.95
CA GLY A 57 0.86 4.54 -0.67
C GLY A 57 0.78 5.82 -1.52
N ARG A 58 1.90 6.52 -1.70
CA ARG A 58 1.98 7.68 -2.60
C ARG A 58 1.66 7.31 -4.05
N GLN A 59 2.19 6.20 -4.54
CA GLN A 59 1.96 5.72 -5.89
C GLN A 59 0.48 5.40 -6.13
N ILE A 60 -0.14 4.63 -5.23
CA ILE A 60 -1.58 4.31 -5.30
C ILE A 60 -2.42 5.60 -5.25
N GLY A 61 -2.08 6.53 -4.35
CA GLY A 61 -2.75 7.82 -4.25
C GLY A 61 -2.60 8.68 -5.50
N GLY A 62 -1.44 8.64 -6.16
CA GLY A 62 -1.19 9.28 -7.44
C GLY A 62 -2.12 8.76 -8.54
N TRP A 63 -2.27 7.45 -8.63
CA TRP A 63 -3.18 6.83 -9.59
C TRP A 63 -4.64 7.20 -9.30
N LEU A 64 -5.08 7.18 -8.04
CA LEU A 64 -6.44 7.58 -7.66
C LEU A 64 -6.78 9.01 -8.06
N ARG A 65 -5.84 9.95 -7.89
CA ARG A 65 -6.02 11.34 -8.33
C ARG A 65 -6.16 11.45 -9.86
N GLY A 66 -5.39 10.64 -10.59
CA GLY A 66 -5.48 10.56 -12.06
C GLY A 66 -6.81 10.03 -12.59
N GLN A 67 -7.61 9.35 -11.76
CA GLN A 67 -8.95 8.85 -12.14
C GLN A 67 -10.08 9.87 -11.92
N THR A 68 -9.79 11.08 -11.43
CA THR A 68 -10.80 12.12 -11.13
C THR A 68 -10.81 13.23 -12.21
N GLN A 69 -10.48 12.87 -13.45
CA GLN A 69 -10.65 13.70 -14.64
C GLN A 69 -11.68 13.07 -15.58
#